data_AF-A0AAW8M6T4-F1
#
_entry.id   AF-A0AAW8M6T4-F1
#
_cell.length_a   1.000
_cell.length_b   1.000
_cell.length_c   1.000
_cell.angle_alpha   90.00
_cell.angle_beta   90.00
_cell.angle_gamma   90.00
#
_symmetry.space_group_name_H-M   'P 1'
#
loop_
_entity.id
_entity.type
_entity.pdbx_description
1 polymer ?
#
loop_
_entity_poly.entity_id
_entity_poly.type
_entity_poly.pdbx_seq_one_letter_code
_entity_poly.pdbx_strand_id
1 'polypeptide(L)'
;MTKNIVLIGLMIALGGCQSMKDLGKSTVEYLEESRTTSTNLFVPLGTFDDTLDGSQGKACRETIHYRPVRPADLQLVMAASEGGIPTCQHVLGTFYESGTGVSQNTARARALYLQAAPSDSYAYLELARMARDGIDEPVDPVKARDYYTRAGIGGVVGLGGLMEQGKGGAQDVSGALKLYVDATQKYGDPAWEAMRPLLARGLELDAEQVQKYNRVWREGFLRQMRSRLRYSREFRQLNFGDQTWTVNVLFRFSAGSPKPKVYLGKSSGNPEVDIAVVSAMYHLTMKDPYMVPAGQEAFDITAPFVLSPSAKRG
;
A
#
# COMPACT_ATOMS: atom_id res chain seq x y z
N MET A 1 57.25 11.00 6.77
CA MET A 1 55.92 10.53 7.18
C MET A 1 54.96 10.80 6.01
N THR A 2 54.90 9.95 4.97
CA THR A 2 53.87 8.88 4.76
C THR A 2 52.44 9.43 4.97
N LYS A 3 51.52 9.52 3.99
CA LYS A 3 51.20 8.66 2.84
C LYS A 3 50.59 9.43 1.64
N ASN A 4 50.89 8.91 0.46
CA ASN A 4 50.19 9.09 -0.83
C ASN A 4 48.81 8.41 -0.86
N ILE A 5 48.05 8.73 -1.92
CA ILE A 5 47.13 7.90 -2.77
C ILE A 5 45.75 8.58 -2.92
N VAL A 6 45.07 8.71 -4.07
CA VAL A 6 45.29 8.55 -5.53
C VAL A 6 44.05 9.19 -6.19
N LEU A 7 44.23 9.79 -7.37
CA LEU A 7 43.18 10.20 -8.32
C LEU A 7 42.43 8.99 -8.92
N ILE A 8 41.09 8.97 -8.88
CA ILE A 8 40.17 8.32 -9.86
C ILE A 8 38.90 9.20 -9.81
N GLY A 9 38.31 9.76 -10.86
CA GLY A 9 38.23 9.37 -12.26
C GLY A 9 36.75 9.26 -12.65
N LEU A 10 36.23 10.34 -13.25
CA LEU A 10 35.13 10.50 -14.22
C LEU A 10 33.92 9.50 -14.32
N MET A 11 32.73 10.12 -14.43
CA MET A 11 31.39 9.66 -14.86
C MET A 11 31.26 8.38 -15.70
N ILE A 12 30.20 7.58 -15.42
CA ILE A 12 29.24 7.08 -16.44
C ILE A 12 27.81 7.11 -15.86
N ALA A 13 26.90 7.68 -16.65
CA ALA A 13 25.48 7.88 -16.41
C ALA A 13 24.63 6.62 -16.68
N LEU A 14 23.45 6.55 -16.03
CA LEU A 14 22.10 6.40 -16.61
C LEU A 14 21.15 5.73 -15.60
N GLY A 15 20.16 6.48 -15.11
CA GLY A 15 19.03 5.93 -14.37
C GLY A 15 18.49 6.84 -13.27
N GLY A 16 17.78 7.92 -13.67
CA GLY A 16 16.81 8.63 -12.83
C GLY A 16 17.27 9.05 -11.44
N CYS A 17 18.09 10.10 -11.36
CA CYS A 17 18.34 10.78 -10.09
C CYS A 17 17.04 11.52 -9.68
N GLN A 18 16.27 10.95 -8.76
CA GLN A 18 15.32 11.71 -7.95
C GLN A 18 16.11 12.87 -7.33
N SER A 19 15.71 14.11 -7.60
CA SER A 19 16.50 15.27 -7.22
C SER A 19 16.71 15.34 -5.70
N MET A 20 17.90 15.76 -5.27
CA MET A 20 18.29 15.94 -3.86
C MET A 20 17.42 16.92 -3.04
N LYS A 21 16.30 17.43 -3.57
CA LYS A 21 15.35 18.32 -2.86
C LYS A 21 14.38 17.58 -1.93
N ASP A 22 14.31 16.25 -2.00
CA ASP A 22 13.38 15.44 -1.19
C ASP A 22 13.96 14.96 0.17
N LEU A 23 15.22 15.32 0.48
CA LEU A 23 15.91 14.91 1.71
C LEU A 23 15.38 15.54 3.01
N GLY A 24 14.36 16.41 2.93
CA GLY A 24 13.68 17.02 4.07
C GLY A 24 12.20 16.69 4.21
N LYS A 25 11.63 15.90 3.27
CA LYS A 25 10.20 15.57 3.31
C LYS A 25 9.96 14.29 4.10
N SER A 26 8.95 14.30 4.97
CA SER A 26 8.52 13.10 5.68
C SER A 26 7.88 12.10 4.71
N THR A 27 7.88 10.81 5.07
CA THR A 27 7.20 9.75 4.31
C THR A 27 5.73 10.08 4.03
N VAL A 28 5.07 10.80 4.93
CA VAL A 28 3.68 11.29 4.77
C VAL A 28 3.58 12.36 3.68
N GLU A 29 4.48 13.33 3.64
CA GLU A 29 4.51 14.37 2.60
C GLU A 29 4.75 13.76 1.21
N TYR A 30 5.59 12.73 1.11
CA TYR A 30 5.81 11.99 -0.14
C TYR A 30 4.55 11.25 -0.62
N LEU A 31 3.82 10.60 0.30
CA LEU A 31 2.59 9.86 -0.02
C LEU A 31 1.39 10.77 -0.29
N GLU A 32 1.40 12.01 0.20
CA GLU A 32 0.36 13.01 -0.06
C GLU A 32 0.61 13.78 -1.37
N GLU A 33 1.86 14.10 -1.72
CA GLU A 33 2.21 14.83 -2.94
C GLU A 33 2.00 13.98 -4.21
N SER A 34 2.12 12.65 -4.12
CA SER A 34 1.72 11.74 -5.20
C SER A 34 0.20 11.72 -5.50
N ARG A 35 -0.63 12.40 -4.69
CA ARG A 35 -2.10 12.46 -4.82
C ARG A 35 -2.62 13.71 -5.53
N THR A 36 -1.78 14.72 -5.81
CA THR A 36 -2.25 16.00 -6.38
C THR A 36 -2.60 15.95 -7.87
N THR A 37 -2.53 14.77 -8.54
CA THR A 37 -2.85 14.62 -9.97
C THR A 37 -4.12 13.85 -10.34
N SER A 38 -4.90 13.29 -9.41
CA SER A 38 -6.30 12.94 -9.70
C SER A 38 -7.06 12.62 -8.42
N THR A 39 -8.20 13.29 -8.21
CA THR A 39 -9.36 12.87 -7.38
C THR A 39 -9.05 12.14 -6.08
N ASN A 40 -9.32 12.80 -4.94
CA ASN A 40 -9.38 12.23 -3.58
C ASN A 40 -10.03 10.83 -3.54
N LEU A 41 -9.23 9.80 -3.74
CA LEU A 41 -9.60 8.37 -3.74
C LEU A 41 -8.57 7.56 -2.94
N PHE A 42 -7.97 8.16 -1.91
CA PHE A 42 -7.46 7.33 -0.83
C PHE A 42 -8.69 6.85 -0.06
N VAL A 43 -9.25 5.72 -0.47
CA VAL A 43 -10.00 4.86 0.45
C VAL A 43 -8.91 4.29 1.36
N PRO A 44 -8.83 4.69 2.64
CA PRO A 44 -7.88 4.08 3.57
C PRO A 44 -8.16 2.58 3.65
N LEU A 45 -7.13 1.77 3.89
CA LEU A 45 -7.26 0.32 4.09
C LEU A 45 -7.97 -0.07 5.40
N GLY A 46 -8.91 0.73 5.88
CA GLY A 46 -9.78 0.31 6.96
C GLY A 46 -10.64 -0.86 6.50
N THR A 47 -10.88 -1.82 7.37
CA THR A 47 -12.04 -2.70 7.18
C THR A 47 -13.23 -1.95 7.74
N PHE A 48 -14.18 -1.59 6.90
CA PHE A 48 -15.49 -1.23 7.44
C PHE A 48 -16.01 -2.44 8.18
N ASP A 49 -16.46 -2.26 9.43
CA ASP A 49 -17.14 -3.32 10.13
C ASP A 49 -18.56 -3.44 9.56
N ASP A 50 -18.72 -4.30 8.57
CA ASP A 50 -20.00 -4.57 7.93
C ASP A 50 -21.03 -5.20 8.89
N THR A 51 -20.63 -5.57 10.13
CA THR A 51 -21.57 -6.03 11.16
C THR A 51 -22.21 -4.90 11.95
N LEU A 52 -21.58 -3.72 11.98
CA LEU A 52 -22.14 -2.50 12.59
C LEU A 52 -23.06 -1.76 11.62
N ASP A 53 -22.81 -1.89 10.32
CA ASP A 53 -23.59 -1.28 9.27
C ASP A 53 -24.67 -2.24 8.74
N GLY A 54 -25.92 -2.01 9.14
CA GLY A 54 -27.06 -2.55 8.41
C GLY A 54 -27.08 -2.09 6.94
N SER A 55 -28.11 -2.48 6.19
CA SER A 55 -28.27 -2.12 4.76
C SER A 55 -28.13 -0.60 4.48
N GLN A 56 -28.48 0.25 5.45
CA GLN A 56 -28.35 1.70 5.36
C GLN A 56 -26.89 2.20 5.36
N GLY A 57 -26.02 1.61 6.20
CA GLY A 57 -24.60 2.01 6.24
C GLY A 57 -23.89 1.71 4.91
N LYS A 58 -24.20 0.56 4.30
CA LYS A 58 -23.72 0.21 2.97
C LYS A 58 -24.21 1.21 1.90
N ALA A 59 -25.49 1.58 1.92
CA ALA A 59 -26.04 2.55 0.97
C ALA A 59 -25.37 3.94 1.10
N CYS A 60 -25.12 4.40 2.33
CA CYS A 60 -24.38 5.64 2.56
C CYS A 60 -22.96 5.57 1.99
N ARG A 61 -22.26 4.45 2.22
CA ARG A 61 -20.90 4.22 1.71
C ARG A 61 -20.83 4.30 0.19
N GLU A 62 -21.80 3.72 -0.52
CA GLU A 62 -21.87 3.79 -1.99
C GLU A 62 -22.05 5.22 -2.50
N THR A 63 -22.67 6.09 -1.70
CA THR A 63 -22.94 7.49 -2.07
C THR A 63 -21.68 8.36 -2.04
N ILE A 64 -20.63 7.98 -1.31
CA ILE A 64 -19.42 8.82 -1.11
C ILE A 64 -18.76 9.21 -2.44
N HIS A 65 -18.88 8.37 -3.47
CA HIS A 65 -18.25 8.53 -4.77
C HIS A 65 -19.08 9.33 -5.79
N TYR A 66 -20.35 9.60 -5.53
CA TYR A 66 -21.20 10.29 -6.51
C TYR A 66 -20.90 11.79 -6.58
N ARG A 67 -20.63 12.29 -7.78
CA ARG A 67 -20.43 13.72 -8.07
C ARG A 67 -21.13 14.09 -9.39
N PRO A 68 -22.18 14.95 -9.37
CA PRO A 68 -22.85 15.50 -8.19
C PRO A 68 -23.63 14.43 -7.40
N VAL A 69 -23.80 14.64 -6.09
CA VAL A 69 -24.66 13.77 -5.26
C VAL A 69 -26.11 14.02 -5.63
N ARG A 70 -26.90 12.95 -5.86
CA ARG A 70 -28.32 13.08 -6.18
C ARG A 70 -29.10 13.56 -4.95
N PRO A 71 -30.12 14.43 -5.08
CA PRO A 71 -30.89 14.91 -3.93
C PRO A 71 -31.49 13.79 -3.07
N ALA A 72 -31.96 12.71 -3.68
CA ALA A 72 -32.49 11.55 -2.97
C ALA A 72 -31.43 10.83 -2.13
N ASP A 73 -30.21 10.69 -2.65
CA ASP A 73 -29.11 10.06 -1.88
C ASP A 73 -28.68 10.97 -0.72
N LEU A 74 -28.64 12.29 -0.95
CA LEU A 74 -28.33 13.24 0.11
C LEU A 74 -29.36 13.19 1.24
N GLN A 75 -30.66 13.14 0.90
CA GLN A 75 -31.73 12.99 1.88
C GLN A 75 -31.61 11.68 2.66
N LEU A 76 -31.29 10.58 1.98
CA LEU A 76 -31.05 9.29 2.62
C LEU A 76 -29.88 9.38 3.61
N VAL A 77 -28.76 9.95 3.19
CA VAL A 77 -27.58 10.13 4.05
C VAL A 77 -27.89 11.00 5.26
N MET A 78 -28.63 12.10 5.08
CA MET A 78 -29.07 12.97 6.18
C MET A 78 -29.96 12.22 7.16
N ALA A 79 -31.02 11.56 6.70
CA ALA A 79 -31.95 10.84 7.56
C ALA A 79 -31.27 9.68 8.30
N ALA A 80 -30.40 8.92 7.64
CA ALA A 80 -29.66 7.83 8.28
C ALA A 80 -28.58 8.32 9.26
N SER A 81 -27.95 9.46 8.97
CA SER A 81 -27.05 10.14 9.91
C SER A 81 -27.79 10.61 11.17
N GLU A 82 -28.99 11.17 11.03
CA GLU A 82 -29.85 11.57 12.16
C GLU A 82 -30.33 10.35 12.96
N GLY A 83 -30.55 9.23 12.27
CA GLY A 83 -30.83 7.92 12.88
C GLY A 83 -29.64 7.28 13.60
N GLY A 84 -28.47 7.93 13.61
CA GLY A 84 -27.30 7.48 14.36
C GLY A 84 -26.44 6.43 13.67
N ILE A 85 -26.58 6.23 12.36
CA ILE A 85 -25.74 5.28 11.61
C ILE A 85 -24.33 5.88 11.44
N PRO A 86 -23.27 5.29 12.03
CA PRO A 86 -21.93 5.90 12.06
C PRO A 86 -21.35 6.17 10.67
N THR A 87 -21.47 5.22 9.75
CA THR A 87 -21.00 5.39 8.37
C THR A 87 -21.73 6.52 7.65
N CYS A 88 -23.03 6.73 7.91
CA CYS A 88 -23.77 7.83 7.33
C CYS A 88 -23.39 9.19 7.94
N GLN A 89 -23.12 9.24 9.26
CA GLN A 89 -22.56 10.42 9.92
C GLN A 89 -21.20 10.79 9.31
N HIS A 90 -20.32 9.81 9.11
CA HIS A 90 -19.04 10.02 8.46
C HIS A 90 -19.22 10.53 7.01
N VAL A 91 -20.03 9.87 6.18
CA VAL A 91 -20.29 10.31 4.79
C VAL A 91 -20.88 11.72 4.74
N LEU A 92 -21.83 12.04 5.62
CA LEU A 92 -22.40 13.38 5.72
C LEU A 92 -21.34 14.41 6.16
N GLY A 93 -20.44 14.01 7.07
CA GLY A 93 -19.29 14.81 7.46
C GLY A 93 -18.42 15.16 6.26
N THR A 94 -18.11 14.19 5.40
CA THR A 94 -17.37 14.40 4.15
C THR A 94 -18.09 15.35 3.19
N PHE A 95 -19.43 15.30 3.12
CA PHE A 95 -20.22 16.23 2.32
C PHE A 95 -20.12 17.66 2.85
N TYR A 96 -20.24 17.86 4.16
CA TYR A 96 -20.04 19.17 4.77
C TYR A 96 -18.59 19.67 4.62
N GLU A 97 -17.59 18.80 4.75
CA GLU A 97 -16.20 19.22 4.62
C GLU A 97 -15.85 19.66 3.18
N SER A 98 -16.38 18.96 2.18
CA SER A 98 -16.11 19.24 0.77
C SER A 98 -17.10 20.20 0.10
N GLY A 99 -18.21 20.52 0.75
CA GLY A 99 -19.32 21.27 0.13
C GLY A 99 -20.08 20.47 -0.95
N THR A 100 -20.05 19.14 -0.88
CA THR A 100 -20.70 18.28 -1.87
C THR A 100 -22.20 18.19 -1.59
N GLY A 101 -23.03 18.84 -2.42
CA GLY A 101 -24.49 18.79 -2.29
C GLY A 101 -25.06 19.60 -1.10
N VAL A 102 -24.18 20.11 -0.23
CA VAL A 102 -24.48 20.99 0.91
C VAL A 102 -23.48 22.14 0.94
N SER A 103 -23.80 23.24 1.61
CA SER A 103 -22.82 24.30 1.85
C SER A 103 -21.66 23.78 2.70
N GLN A 104 -20.43 24.12 2.31
CA GLN A 104 -19.24 23.71 3.04
C GLN A 104 -19.27 24.23 4.48
N ASN A 105 -19.00 23.34 5.44
CA ASN A 105 -18.97 23.64 6.87
C ASN A 105 -18.08 22.63 7.62
N THR A 106 -16.83 23.01 7.88
CA THR A 106 -15.84 22.16 8.56
C THR A 106 -16.21 21.85 10.01
N ALA A 107 -16.84 22.79 10.72
CA ALA A 107 -17.30 22.58 12.10
C ALA A 107 -18.37 21.50 12.19
N ARG A 108 -19.33 21.51 11.25
CA ARG A 108 -20.37 20.49 11.17
C ARG A 108 -19.79 19.13 10.76
N ALA A 109 -18.83 19.13 9.84
CA ALA A 109 -18.11 17.90 9.47
C ALA A 109 -17.41 17.28 10.67
N ARG A 110 -16.63 18.08 11.42
CA ARG A 110 -15.95 17.65 12.64
C ARG A 110 -16.91 17.06 13.66
N ALA A 111 -18.04 17.72 13.90
CA ALA A 111 -19.04 17.25 14.85
C ALA A 111 -19.61 15.88 14.46
N LEU A 112 -19.85 15.65 13.17
CA LEU A 112 -20.31 14.36 12.65
C LEU A 112 -19.22 13.28 12.75
N TYR A 113 -17.96 13.62 12.44
CA TYR A 113 -16.85 12.69 12.63
C TYR A 113 -16.68 12.29 14.10
N LEU A 114 -16.79 13.23 15.04
CA LEU A 114 -16.75 12.93 16.48
C LEU A 114 -17.86 11.97 16.92
N GLN A 115 -19.05 12.08 16.33
CA GLN A 115 -20.17 11.18 16.60
C GLN A 115 -19.92 9.78 16.03
N ALA A 116 -19.37 9.68 14.82
CA ALA A 116 -19.11 8.42 14.14
C ALA A 116 -17.91 7.66 14.70
N ALA A 117 -16.86 8.37 15.14
CA ALA A 117 -15.56 7.80 15.48
C ALA A 117 -15.57 6.58 16.42
N PRO A 118 -16.39 6.53 17.50
CA PRO A 118 -16.43 5.37 18.39
C PRO A 118 -16.76 4.04 17.69
N SER A 119 -17.43 4.07 16.54
CA SER A 119 -17.87 2.89 15.79
C SER A 119 -17.36 2.87 14.35
N ASP A 120 -16.80 3.98 13.85
CA ASP A 120 -16.21 4.09 12.52
C ASP A 120 -14.75 4.58 12.62
N SER A 121 -13.80 3.66 12.42
CA SER A 121 -12.36 3.96 12.40
C SER A 121 -11.95 5.00 11.34
N TYR A 122 -12.73 5.16 10.27
CA TYR A 122 -12.46 6.17 9.25
C TYR A 122 -12.72 7.59 9.76
N ALA A 123 -13.73 7.77 10.61
CA ALA A 123 -13.97 9.06 11.23
C ALA A 123 -12.84 9.47 12.18
N TYR A 124 -12.19 8.51 12.88
CA TYR A 124 -10.95 8.79 13.60
C TYR A 124 -9.82 9.24 12.66
N LEU A 125 -9.72 8.69 11.45
CA LEU A 125 -8.70 9.10 10.49
C LEU A 125 -8.90 10.56 10.04
N GLU A 126 -10.14 10.96 9.76
CA GLU A 126 -10.43 12.34 9.40
C GLU A 126 -10.17 13.30 10.56
N LEU A 127 -10.57 12.94 11.79
CA LEU A 127 -10.26 13.74 12.98
C LEU A 127 -8.75 13.87 13.21
N ALA A 128 -7.97 12.81 12.97
CA ALA A 128 -6.53 12.85 13.08
C ALA A 128 -5.90 13.83 12.08
N ARG A 129 -6.38 13.82 10.83
CA ARG A 129 -5.95 14.76 9.80
C ARG A 129 -6.33 16.19 10.15
N MET A 130 -7.56 16.43 10.62
CA MET A 130 -8.01 17.75 11.05
C MET A 130 -7.14 18.30 12.20
N ALA A 131 -6.83 17.47 13.20
CA ALA A 131 -5.95 17.85 14.31
C ALA A 131 -4.51 18.13 13.86
N ARG A 132 -3.99 17.33 12.92
CA ARG A 132 -2.64 17.52 12.34
C ARG A 132 -2.54 18.82 11.55
N ASP A 133 -3.54 19.13 10.75
CA ASP A 133 -3.52 20.24 9.79
C ASP A 133 -4.10 21.54 10.38
N GLY A 134 -4.71 21.49 11.56
CA GLY A 134 -5.33 22.63 12.21
C GLY A 134 -6.62 23.07 11.53
N ILE A 135 -7.45 22.11 11.10
CA ILE A 135 -8.73 22.38 10.45
C ILE A 135 -9.81 22.44 11.52
N ASP A 136 -10.47 23.60 11.64
CA ASP A 136 -11.52 23.89 12.62
C ASP A 136 -11.05 23.86 14.09
N GLU A 137 -9.77 23.58 14.33
CA GLU A 137 -9.09 23.69 15.62
C GLU A 137 -7.62 24.08 15.42
N PRO A 138 -6.90 24.56 16.45
CA PRO A 138 -5.46 24.73 16.38
C PRO A 138 -4.74 23.39 16.12
N VAL A 139 -3.61 23.44 15.40
CA VAL A 139 -2.75 22.28 15.17
C VAL A 139 -2.38 21.61 16.49
N ASP A 140 -2.71 20.33 16.61
CA ASP A 140 -2.51 19.52 17.81
C ASP A 140 -2.01 18.11 17.43
N PRO A 141 -0.69 17.94 17.28
CA PRO A 141 -0.12 16.68 16.85
C PRO A 141 -0.23 15.59 17.93
N VAL A 142 -0.43 15.94 19.20
CA VAL A 142 -0.66 14.95 20.27
C VAL A 142 -2.03 14.31 20.07
N LYS A 143 -3.06 15.14 19.85
CA LYS A 143 -4.41 14.68 19.50
C LYS A 143 -4.43 13.92 18.18
N ALA A 144 -3.69 14.37 17.17
CA ALA A 144 -3.57 13.65 15.91
C ALA A 144 -3.01 12.23 16.09
N ARG A 145 -1.99 12.04 16.94
CA ARG A 145 -1.46 10.70 17.25
C ARG A 145 -2.50 9.81 17.91
N ASP A 146 -3.23 10.31 18.91
CA ASP A 146 -4.30 9.55 19.58
C ASP A 146 -5.35 9.08 18.57
N TYR A 147 -5.83 9.99 17.71
CA TYR A 147 -6.82 9.64 16.69
C TYR A 147 -6.26 8.69 15.63
N TYR A 148 -5.02 8.87 15.14
CA TYR A 148 -4.42 7.91 14.21
C TYR A 148 -4.26 6.53 14.86
N THR A 149 -3.91 6.44 16.14
CA THR A 149 -3.86 5.17 16.86
C THR A 149 -5.24 4.51 16.90
N ARG A 150 -6.30 5.27 17.19
CA ARG A 150 -7.68 4.76 17.23
C ARG A 150 -8.23 4.37 15.86
N ALA A 151 -7.74 5.00 14.78
CA ALA A 151 -8.06 4.63 13.41
C ALA A 151 -7.45 3.27 12.98
N GLY A 152 -6.60 2.66 13.82
CA GLY A 152 -6.03 1.33 13.57
C GLY A 152 -5.16 1.30 12.31
N ILE A 153 -5.34 0.26 11.48
CA ILE A 153 -4.53 0.05 10.27
C ILE A 153 -4.58 1.25 9.32
N GLY A 154 -5.74 1.92 9.19
CA GLY A 154 -5.89 3.11 8.35
C GLY A 154 -5.05 4.29 8.83
N GLY A 155 -4.80 4.39 10.14
CA GLY A 155 -4.03 5.48 10.75
C GLY A 155 -2.52 5.25 10.82
N VAL A 156 -2.04 4.04 10.52
CA VAL A 156 -0.61 3.67 10.68
C VAL A 156 0.32 4.61 9.93
N VAL A 157 0.01 4.96 8.68
CA VAL A 157 0.88 5.85 7.87
C VAL A 157 0.94 7.25 8.49
N GLY A 158 -0.19 7.78 8.95
CA GLY A 158 -0.25 9.09 9.62
C GLY A 158 0.51 9.09 10.95
N LEU A 159 0.30 8.07 11.79
CA LEU A 159 0.98 7.90 13.07
C LEU A 159 2.50 7.76 12.89
N GLY A 160 2.93 6.87 11.99
CA GLY A 160 4.34 6.66 11.70
C GLY A 160 5.00 7.93 11.19
N GLY A 161 4.34 8.71 10.33
CA GLY A 161 4.88 9.99 9.88
C GLY A 161 5.07 11.01 11.00
N LEU A 162 4.16 11.06 11.97
CA LEU A 162 4.31 11.91 13.17
C LEU A 162 5.45 11.41 14.07
N MET A 163 5.64 10.08 14.20
CA MET A 163 6.76 9.48 14.91
C MET A 163 8.11 9.79 14.24
N GLU A 164 8.19 9.66 12.91
CA GLU A 164 9.39 10.01 12.13
C GLU A 164 9.81 11.46 12.32
N GLN A 165 8.85 12.36 12.54
CA GLN A 165 9.08 13.80 12.70
C GLN A 165 9.22 14.26 14.15
N GLY A 166 8.92 13.40 15.13
CA GLY A 166 8.83 13.83 16.54
C GLY A 166 7.73 14.87 16.79
N LYS A 167 6.65 14.84 16.01
CA LYS A 167 5.49 15.72 16.20
C LYS A 167 4.53 15.08 17.20
N GLY A 168 4.18 15.82 18.27
CA GLY A 168 3.25 15.35 19.30
C GLY A 168 3.84 14.27 20.22
N GLY A 169 5.18 14.15 20.28
CA GLY A 169 5.90 13.18 21.09
C GLY A 169 7.39 13.19 20.75
N ALA A 170 8.18 12.30 21.36
CA ALA A 170 9.57 12.11 20.94
C ALA A 170 9.65 11.56 19.52
N GLN A 171 10.73 11.91 18.81
CA GLN A 171 11.04 11.32 17.51
C GLN A 171 11.40 9.85 17.68
N ASP A 172 10.77 8.97 16.90
CA ASP A 172 11.00 7.53 16.96
C ASP A 172 10.88 6.91 15.56
N VAL A 173 11.96 7.01 14.80
CA VAL A 173 12.03 6.52 13.42
C VAL A 173 12.02 4.99 13.36
N SER A 174 12.71 4.33 14.30
CA SER A 174 12.74 2.86 14.38
C SER A 174 11.38 2.29 14.78
N GLY A 175 10.67 2.93 15.71
CA GLY A 175 9.30 2.58 16.05
C GLY A 175 8.33 2.78 14.89
N ALA A 176 8.51 3.84 14.08
CA ALA A 176 7.71 4.04 12.86
C ALA A 176 7.95 2.92 11.83
N LEU A 177 9.21 2.52 11.62
CA LEU A 177 9.54 1.38 10.75
C LEU A 177 8.88 0.09 11.23
N LYS A 178 8.98 -0.20 12.54
CA LYS A 178 8.32 -1.35 13.14
C LYS A 178 6.81 -1.30 12.92
N LEU A 179 6.19 -0.15 13.17
CA LEU A 179 4.76 0.06 12.97
C LEU A 179 4.33 -0.22 11.52
N TYR A 180 5.09 0.26 10.53
CA TYR A 180 4.82 -0.01 9.12
C TYR A 180 4.95 -1.49 8.79
N VAL A 181 6.04 -2.15 9.21
CA VAL A 181 6.22 -3.59 9.00
C VAL A 181 5.10 -4.39 9.66
N ASP A 182 4.68 -4.01 10.87
CA ASP A 182 3.62 -4.68 11.63
C ASP A 182 2.23 -4.47 11.00
N ALA A 183 1.99 -3.35 10.34
CA ALA A 183 0.74 -3.07 9.64
C ALA A 183 0.67 -3.60 8.20
N THR A 184 1.81 -3.88 7.58
CA THR A 184 1.85 -4.42 6.22
C THR A 184 1.17 -5.78 6.13
N GLN A 185 0.19 -5.88 5.23
CA GLN A 185 -0.58 -7.07 4.92
C GLN A 185 -0.31 -7.57 3.50
N LYS A 186 -0.01 -6.66 2.56
CA LYS A 186 0.17 -6.96 1.14
C LYS A 186 1.33 -6.18 0.56
N TYR A 187 2.09 -6.82 -0.33
CA TYR A 187 3.15 -6.15 -1.08
C TYR A 187 2.59 -4.94 -1.85
N GLY A 188 3.17 -3.76 -1.61
CA GLY A 188 2.75 -2.49 -2.21
C GLY A 188 1.55 -1.82 -1.55
N ASP A 189 1.09 -2.29 -0.38
CA ASP A 189 0.13 -1.54 0.42
C ASP A 189 0.74 -0.23 0.97
N PRO A 190 -0.07 0.75 1.42
CA PRO A 190 0.41 2.01 1.99
C PRO A 190 1.47 1.85 3.09
N ALA A 191 1.38 0.85 3.97
CA ALA A 191 2.40 0.62 5.00
C ALA A 191 3.70 0.09 4.40
N TRP A 192 3.61 -0.79 3.39
CA TRP A 192 4.74 -1.23 2.59
C TRP A 192 5.42 -0.06 1.90
N GLU A 193 4.66 0.83 1.26
CA GLU A 193 5.22 2.01 0.61
C GLU A 193 5.84 2.98 1.61
N ALA A 194 5.28 3.09 2.82
CA ALA A 194 5.81 3.93 3.88
C ALA A 194 7.14 3.43 4.48
N MET A 195 7.38 2.12 4.56
CA MET A 195 8.67 1.61 5.06
C MET A 195 9.83 1.77 4.06
N ARG A 196 9.56 1.77 2.75
CA ARG A 196 10.59 1.83 1.70
C ARG A 196 11.60 2.96 1.85
N PRO A 197 11.20 4.23 2.07
CA PRO A 197 12.17 5.33 2.25
C PRO A 197 12.98 5.18 3.54
N LEU A 198 12.50 4.48 4.57
CA LEU A 198 13.26 4.21 5.78
C LEU A 198 14.36 3.16 5.52
N LEU A 199 14.00 2.07 4.83
CA LEU A 199 14.96 1.04 4.43
C LEU A 199 16.01 1.59 3.46
N ALA A 200 15.61 2.45 2.52
CA ALA A 200 16.53 3.12 1.59
C ALA A 200 17.51 4.07 2.29
N ARG A 201 17.13 4.63 3.45
CA ARG A 201 18.02 5.43 4.32
C ARG A 201 18.97 4.56 5.17
N GLY A 202 18.90 3.24 5.06
CA GLY A 202 19.77 2.30 5.76
C GLY A 202 19.25 1.87 7.12
N LEU A 203 17.97 2.09 7.45
CA LEU A 203 17.41 1.49 8.65
C LEU A 203 17.29 -0.02 8.46
N GLU A 204 17.75 -0.76 9.46
CA GLU A 204 17.75 -2.21 9.45
C GLU A 204 16.48 -2.76 10.09
N LEU A 205 16.03 -3.90 9.56
CA LEU A 205 14.97 -4.70 10.16
C LEU A 205 15.60 -5.77 11.05
N ASP A 206 14.97 -6.05 12.18
CA ASP A 206 15.32 -7.22 12.98
C ASP A 206 14.94 -8.53 12.26
N ALA A 207 15.39 -9.66 12.81
CA ALA A 207 15.18 -10.96 12.18
C ALA A 207 13.69 -11.33 12.00
N GLU A 208 12.81 -10.92 12.91
CA GLU A 208 11.37 -11.21 12.83
C GLU A 208 10.71 -10.33 11.75
N GLN A 209 11.08 -9.06 11.71
CA GLN A 209 10.65 -8.10 10.69
C GLN A 209 11.08 -8.54 9.29
N VAL A 210 12.32 -9.02 9.12
CA VAL A 210 12.81 -9.58 7.84
C VAL A 210 11.98 -10.79 7.42
N GLN A 211 11.64 -11.69 8.34
CA GLN A 211 10.78 -12.84 8.01
C GLN A 211 9.40 -12.40 7.53
N LYS A 212 8.78 -11.44 8.21
CA LYS A 212 7.49 -10.88 7.80
C LYS A 212 7.58 -10.19 6.44
N TYR A 213 8.55 -9.30 6.25
CA TYR A 213 8.82 -8.62 4.98
C TYR A 213 8.93 -9.64 3.84
N ASN A 214 9.77 -10.65 4.00
CA ASN A 214 10.02 -11.67 2.98
C ASN A 214 8.80 -12.55 2.68
N ARG A 215 7.94 -12.80 3.67
CA ARG A 215 6.68 -13.52 3.46
C ARG A 215 5.74 -12.70 2.57
N VAL A 216 5.48 -11.45 2.95
CA VAL A 216 4.59 -10.54 2.19
C VAL A 216 5.15 -10.27 0.78
N TRP A 217 6.46 -10.06 0.68
CA TRP A 217 7.17 -9.90 -0.58
C TRP A 217 6.96 -11.11 -1.50
N ARG A 218 7.13 -12.34 -0.98
CA ARG A 218 6.98 -13.59 -1.76
C ARG A 218 5.56 -13.75 -2.28
N GLU A 219 4.56 -13.45 -1.46
CA GLU A 219 3.16 -13.49 -1.90
C GLU A 219 2.89 -12.47 -3.01
N GLY A 220 3.40 -11.25 -2.87
CA GLY A 220 3.34 -10.21 -3.89
C GLY A 220 4.00 -10.63 -5.20
N PHE A 221 5.23 -11.14 -5.10
CA PHE A 221 6.00 -11.69 -6.21
C PHE A 221 5.19 -12.77 -6.95
N LEU A 222 4.73 -13.82 -6.28
CA LEU A 222 3.97 -14.91 -6.93
C LEU A 222 2.67 -14.42 -7.58
N ARG A 223 1.99 -13.44 -6.95
CA ARG A 223 0.78 -12.82 -7.52
C ARG A 223 1.09 -12.08 -8.82
N GLN A 224 2.17 -11.29 -8.83
CA GLN A 224 2.63 -10.62 -10.05
C GLN A 224 3.04 -11.62 -11.14
N MET A 225 3.64 -12.76 -10.78
CA MET A 225 4.04 -13.79 -11.75
C MET A 225 2.82 -14.39 -12.42
N ARG A 226 1.82 -14.80 -11.63
CA ARG A 226 0.56 -15.35 -12.15
C ARG A 226 -0.15 -14.37 -13.07
N SER A 227 -0.18 -13.09 -12.69
CA SER A 227 -0.73 -12.02 -13.51
C SER A 227 0.02 -11.86 -14.84
N ARG A 228 1.36 -11.76 -14.81
CA ARG A 228 2.19 -11.66 -16.03
C ARG A 228 1.99 -12.85 -16.95
N LEU A 229 1.98 -14.07 -16.40
CA LEU A 229 1.76 -15.29 -17.19
C LEU A 229 0.43 -15.19 -17.93
N ARG A 230 -0.65 -14.87 -17.21
CA ARG A 230 -2.01 -14.75 -17.74
C ARG A 230 -2.09 -13.77 -18.91
N TYR A 231 -1.38 -12.65 -18.84
CA TYR A 231 -1.42 -11.61 -19.87
C TYR A 231 -0.32 -11.72 -20.94
N SER A 232 0.63 -12.65 -20.77
CA SER A 232 1.70 -12.88 -21.75
C SER A 232 1.15 -13.30 -23.11
N ARG A 233 1.87 -12.94 -24.18
CA ARG A 233 1.45 -13.27 -25.55
C ARG A 233 1.56 -14.78 -25.78
N GLU A 234 2.64 -15.36 -25.31
CA GLU A 234 3.01 -16.76 -25.41
C GLU A 234 1.93 -17.64 -24.78
N PHE A 235 1.53 -17.34 -23.53
CA PHE A 235 0.48 -18.09 -22.83
C PHE A 235 -0.88 -17.99 -23.53
N ARG A 236 -1.24 -16.81 -24.06
CA ARG A 236 -2.52 -16.63 -24.77
C ARG A 236 -2.58 -17.45 -26.05
N GLN A 237 -1.44 -17.70 -26.70
CA GLN A 237 -1.36 -18.47 -27.94
C GLN A 237 -1.34 -20.00 -27.74
N LEU A 238 -1.06 -20.49 -26.54
CA LEU A 238 -1.07 -21.93 -26.25
C LEU A 238 -2.44 -22.58 -26.51
N ASN A 239 -2.49 -23.70 -27.22
CA ASN A 239 -3.71 -24.50 -27.36
C ASN A 239 -3.78 -25.51 -26.23
N PHE A 240 -4.79 -25.42 -25.37
CA PHE A 240 -4.92 -26.25 -24.18
C PHE A 240 -5.58 -27.61 -24.43
N GLY A 241 -6.47 -27.72 -25.42
CA GLY A 241 -7.40 -28.85 -25.49
C GLY A 241 -8.07 -29.09 -24.12
N ASP A 242 -8.02 -30.34 -23.65
CA ASP A 242 -8.43 -30.76 -22.30
C ASP A 242 -7.25 -31.01 -21.35
N GLN A 243 -6.03 -30.64 -21.75
CA GLN A 243 -4.83 -30.92 -20.98
C GLN A 243 -4.58 -29.87 -19.89
N THR A 244 -4.01 -30.33 -18.78
CA THR A 244 -3.47 -29.46 -17.72
C THR A 244 -1.99 -29.72 -17.59
N TRP A 245 -1.20 -28.66 -17.64
CA TRP A 245 0.25 -28.72 -17.48
C TRP A 245 0.68 -28.07 -16.18
N THR A 246 1.73 -28.59 -15.57
CA THR A 246 2.38 -27.94 -14.43
C THR A 246 3.84 -27.72 -14.76
N VAL A 247 4.25 -26.46 -14.83
CA VAL A 247 5.65 -26.06 -14.99
C VAL A 247 6.14 -25.57 -13.64
N ASN A 248 7.26 -26.12 -13.15
CA ASN A 248 7.92 -25.54 -11.98
C ASN A 248 9.03 -24.62 -12.48
N VAL A 249 8.99 -23.36 -12.05
CA VAL A 249 9.99 -22.35 -12.39
C VAL A 249 10.82 -22.06 -11.14
N LEU A 250 12.13 -22.05 -11.31
CA LEU A 250 13.10 -21.66 -10.29
C LEU A 250 13.53 -20.22 -10.54
N PHE A 251 13.40 -19.39 -9.50
CA PHE A 251 13.83 -18.00 -9.49
C PHE A 251 14.96 -17.83 -8.49
N ARG A 252 16.15 -17.48 -8.97
CA ARG A 252 17.32 -17.22 -8.13
C ARG A 252 17.52 -15.72 -7.97
N PHE A 253 17.40 -15.23 -6.75
CA PHE A 253 17.68 -13.85 -6.37
C PHE A 253 19.06 -13.76 -5.74
N SER A 254 19.88 -12.83 -6.20
CA SER A 254 21.12 -12.46 -5.50
C SER A 254 20.82 -11.36 -4.48
N ALA A 255 21.60 -11.31 -3.40
CA ALA A 255 21.49 -10.25 -2.39
C ALA A 255 21.45 -8.86 -3.04
N GLY A 256 20.47 -8.04 -2.65
CA GLY A 256 20.27 -6.68 -3.17
C GLY A 256 19.71 -6.59 -4.61
N SER A 257 19.55 -7.70 -5.35
CA SER A 257 18.98 -7.67 -6.70
C SER A 257 17.46 -7.84 -6.67
N PRO A 258 16.68 -6.90 -7.23
CA PRO A 258 15.24 -7.08 -7.44
C PRO A 258 14.91 -7.97 -8.64
N LYS A 259 15.91 -8.35 -9.44
CA LYS A 259 15.76 -9.16 -10.65
C LYS A 259 16.25 -10.59 -10.39
N PRO A 260 15.39 -11.60 -10.59
CA PRO A 260 15.83 -12.99 -10.52
C PRO A 260 16.50 -13.43 -11.82
N LYS A 261 17.37 -14.42 -11.70
CA LYS A 261 17.65 -15.34 -12.80
C LYS A 261 16.55 -16.40 -12.82
N VAL A 262 15.99 -16.67 -14.00
CA VAL A 262 14.85 -17.56 -14.16
C VAL A 262 15.30 -18.84 -14.86
N TYR A 263 14.94 -19.98 -14.29
CA TYR A 263 15.28 -21.30 -14.81
C TYR A 263 14.04 -22.18 -14.88
N LEU A 264 14.02 -23.09 -15.86
CA LEU A 264 13.10 -24.22 -15.83
C LEU A 264 13.52 -25.14 -14.68
N GLY A 265 12.64 -25.35 -13.71
CA GLY A 265 12.86 -26.27 -12.60
C GLY A 265 12.43 -27.69 -12.95
N LYS A 266 11.12 -27.91 -13.08
CA LYS A 266 10.53 -29.19 -13.54
C LYS A 266 9.65 -28.93 -14.74
N SER A 267 9.96 -29.62 -15.84
CA SER A 267 9.22 -29.58 -17.10
C SER A 267 7.79 -30.08 -16.92
N SER A 268 6.88 -29.52 -17.72
CA SER A 268 5.51 -30.03 -17.88
C SER A 268 5.41 -31.26 -18.78
N GLY A 269 6.49 -31.65 -19.45
CA GLY A 269 6.48 -32.64 -20.52
C GLY A 269 6.11 -32.07 -21.89
N ASN A 270 5.80 -30.77 -21.99
CA ASN A 270 5.56 -30.06 -23.24
C ASN A 270 6.54 -28.86 -23.39
N PRO A 271 7.51 -28.94 -24.31
CA PRO A 271 8.52 -27.87 -24.50
C PRO A 271 7.93 -26.51 -24.86
N GLU A 272 6.83 -26.45 -25.63
CA GLU A 272 6.20 -25.18 -26.00
C GLU A 272 5.61 -24.48 -24.77
N VAL A 273 4.99 -25.26 -23.88
CA VAL A 273 4.42 -24.78 -22.61
C VAL A 273 5.53 -24.32 -21.67
N ASP A 274 6.62 -25.08 -21.57
CA ASP A 274 7.77 -24.73 -20.74
C ASP A 274 8.43 -23.41 -21.21
N ILE A 275 8.67 -23.28 -22.52
CA ILE A 275 9.23 -22.06 -23.13
C ILE A 275 8.30 -20.86 -22.90
N ALA A 276 7.00 -21.02 -23.11
CA ALA A 276 6.03 -19.95 -22.91
C ALA A 276 6.04 -19.43 -21.47
N VAL A 277 6.04 -20.34 -20.48
CA VAL A 277 6.05 -19.98 -19.05
C VAL A 277 7.35 -19.29 -18.65
N VAL A 278 8.50 -19.84 -19.04
CA VAL A 278 9.81 -19.27 -18.66
C VAL A 278 10.03 -17.91 -19.35
N SER A 279 9.66 -17.78 -20.63
CA SER A 279 9.82 -16.54 -21.40
C SER A 279 8.95 -15.41 -20.83
N ALA A 280 7.73 -15.72 -20.40
CA ALA A 280 6.84 -14.74 -19.76
C ALA A 280 7.43 -14.16 -18.45
N MET A 281 8.40 -14.84 -17.85
CA MET A 281 9.05 -14.44 -16.60
C MET A 281 10.45 -13.84 -16.78
N TYR A 282 11.01 -13.82 -17.99
CA TYR A 282 12.41 -13.50 -18.21
C TYR A 282 12.79 -12.05 -17.87
N HIS A 283 11.92 -11.08 -18.20
CA HIS A 283 12.16 -9.65 -17.94
C HIS A 283 11.57 -9.19 -16.59
N LEU A 284 11.66 -10.03 -15.58
CA LEU A 284 11.11 -9.68 -14.29
C LEU A 284 11.99 -8.72 -13.50
N THR A 285 11.37 -7.74 -12.86
CA THR A 285 12.00 -6.90 -11.84
C THR A 285 10.93 -6.53 -10.83
N MET A 286 11.19 -6.85 -9.55
CA MET A 286 10.37 -6.37 -8.43
C MET A 286 10.77 -4.92 -8.10
N LYS A 287 9.87 -4.15 -7.50
CA LYS A 287 10.21 -2.76 -7.10
C LYS A 287 11.22 -2.75 -5.95
N ASP A 288 11.12 -3.74 -5.08
CA ASP A 288 11.93 -3.89 -3.87
C ASP A 288 12.67 -5.22 -3.91
N PRO A 289 13.91 -5.29 -3.38
CA PRO A 289 14.66 -6.52 -3.32
C PRO A 289 14.10 -7.48 -2.27
N TYR A 290 14.36 -8.77 -2.45
CA TYR A 290 14.22 -9.75 -1.38
C TYR A 290 15.34 -9.54 -0.35
N MET A 291 15.01 -9.60 0.94
CA MET A 291 16.02 -9.45 2.01
C MET A 291 16.64 -10.81 2.30
N VAL A 292 17.82 -11.06 1.73
CA VAL A 292 18.53 -12.32 1.94
C VAL A 292 19.02 -12.40 3.39
N PRO A 293 18.68 -13.46 4.16
CA PRO A 293 19.16 -13.62 5.53
C PRO A 293 20.68 -13.61 5.63
N ALA A 294 21.22 -13.16 6.76
CA ALA A 294 22.66 -13.08 6.99
C ALA A 294 23.37 -14.42 6.72
N GLY A 295 24.48 -14.38 5.99
CA GLY A 295 25.27 -15.56 5.62
C GLY A 295 24.83 -16.28 4.33
N GLN A 296 23.83 -15.77 3.61
CA GLN A 296 23.44 -16.26 2.28
C GLN A 296 23.76 -15.23 1.19
N GLU A 297 24.28 -15.67 0.05
CA GLU A 297 24.53 -14.80 -1.11
C GLU A 297 23.35 -14.75 -2.09
N ALA A 298 22.50 -15.78 -2.04
CA ALA A 298 21.37 -15.95 -2.92
C ALA A 298 20.20 -16.65 -2.23
N PHE A 299 19.01 -16.44 -2.77
CA PHE A 299 17.77 -17.08 -2.34
C PHE A 299 17.00 -17.60 -3.55
N ASP A 300 16.51 -18.83 -3.45
CA ASP A 300 15.80 -19.52 -4.52
C ASP A 300 14.31 -19.65 -4.18
N ILE A 301 13.44 -19.27 -5.12
CA ILE A 301 12.00 -19.55 -5.07
C ILE A 301 11.69 -20.55 -6.17
N THR A 302 11.12 -21.70 -5.80
CA THR A 302 10.51 -22.62 -6.75
C THR A 302 9.01 -22.49 -6.68
N ALA A 303 8.37 -22.22 -7.82
CA ALA A 303 6.92 -22.05 -7.89
C ALA A 303 6.30 -22.94 -8.97
N PRO A 304 5.24 -23.71 -8.62
CA PRO A 304 4.45 -24.42 -9.61
C PRO A 304 3.45 -23.47 -10.28
N PHE A 305 3.45 -23.47 -11.61
CA PHE A 305 2.45 -22.82 -12.45
C PHE A 305 1.58 -23.89 -13.08
N VAL A 306 0.32 -23.93 -12.67
CA VAL A 306 -0.69 -24.84 -13.24
C VAL A 306 -1.40 -24.11 -14.37
N LEU A 307 -1.28 -24.64 -15.59
CA LEU A 307 -1.88 -24.11 -16.80
C LEU A 307 -3.04 -25.04 -17.18
N SER A 308 -4.27 -24.55 -17.10
CA SER A 308 -5.49 -25.30 -17.42
C SER A 308 -6.39 -24.52 -18.41
N PRO A 309 -7.33 -25.19 -19.11
CA PRO A 309 -8.28 -24.52 -20.00
C PRO A 309 -9.17 -23.49 -19.28
N SER A 310 -9.42 -23.68 -17.98
CA SER A 310 -10.14 -22.72 -17.13
C SER A 310 -9.32 -21.48 -16.81
N ALA A 311 -7.98 -21.58 -16.78
CA ALA A 311 -7.09 -20.46 -16.48
C ALA A 311 -7.11 -19.34 -17.54
N LYS A 312 -7.66 -19.62 -18.74
CA LYS A 312 -7.88 -18.63 -19.82
C LYS A 312 -9.20 -17.84 -19.70
N ARG A 313 -10.17 -18.32 -18.90
CA ARG A 313 -11.56 -17.83 -18.91
C ARG A 313 -11.90 -16.82 -17.80
N GLY A 314 -10.98 -16.50 -16.90
CA GLY A 314 -11.17 -15.50 -15.84
C GLY A 314 -9.89 -14.77 -15.52
#